data_AF-A0A965T5S7-F1
#
_entry.id   AF-A0A965T5S7-F1
#
_cell.length_a   1.000
_cell.length_b   1.000
_cell.length_c   1.000
_cell.angle_alpha   90.00
_cell.angle_beta   90.00
_cell.angle_gamma   90.00
#
_symmetry.space_group_name_H-M   'P 1'
#
loop_
_entity.id
_entity.type
_entity.pdbx_description
1 polymer ?
#
loop_
_entity_poly.entity_id
_entity_poly.type
_entity_poly.pdbx_seq_one_letter_code
_entity_poly.pdbx_strand_id
1 'polypeptide(L)'
;MKIKIIYRKLGKEQAYGLSSSDGIIEIDERLKGKKMMEILIHEVLHLLNPKDDEKTIIRKSVTLTKVLWKEGYRKIDDTIDLPLQDGSI
;
A
#
# COMPACT_ATOMS: atom_id res chain seq x y z
N MET A 1 -10.06 7.32 -8.82
CA MET A 1 -9.91 5.84 -8.91
C MET A 1 -10.16 5.24 -7.54
N LYS A 2 -10.97 4.18 -7.42
CA LYS A 2 -11.24 3.51 -6.14
C LYS A 2 -10.36 2.28 -6.00
N ILE A 3 -9.40 2.29 -5.08
CA ILE A 3 -8.53 1.14 -4.79
C ILE A 3 -9.23 0.22 -3.79
N LYS A 4 -9.25 -1.08 -4.06
CA LYS A 4 -9.79 -2.11 -3.16
C LYS A 4 -8.67 -3.01 -2.66
N ILE A 5 -8.54 -3.14 -1.34
CA ILE A 5 -7.53 -4.01 -0.72
C ILE A 5 -8.19 -5.31 -0.27
N ILE A 6 -7.59 -6.44 -0.65
CA ILE A 6 -8.00 -7.79 -0.27
C ILE A 6 -6.83 -8.45 0.46
N TYR A 7 -7.11 -9.03 1.63
CA TYR A 7 -6.11 -9.81 2.38
C TYR A 7 -6.37 -11.30 2.13
N ARG A 8 -5.36 -12.02 1.64
CA ARG A 8 -5.41 -13.47 1.42
C ARG A 8 -4.00 -14.07 1.48
N LYS A 9 -3.86 -15.40 1.47
CA LYS A 9 -2.54 -16.05 1.36
C LYS A 9 -2.01 -15.91 -0.07
N LEU A 10 -0.76 -15.49 -0.23
CA LEU A 10 -0.08 -15.31 -1.53
C LEU A 10 1.09 -16.28 -1.73
N GLY A 11 1.14 -17.36 -0.93
CA GLY A 11 2.26 -18.30 -0.96
C GLY A 11 2.42 -19.06 -2.29
N LYS A 12 1.35 -19.19 -3.10
CA LYS A 12 1.44 -19.84 -4.42
C LYS A 12 2.07 -18.92 -5.46
N GLU A 13 1.84 -17.62 -5.30
CA GLU A 13 2.29 -16.53 -6.15
C GLU A 13 3.72 -16.10 -5.80
N GLN A 14 4.27 -16.60 -4.69
CA GLN A 14 5.60 -16.25 -4.17
C GLN A 14 5.78 -14.74 -3.98
N ALA A 15 4.69 -14.04 -3.67
CA ALA A 15 4.64 -12.59 -3.53
C ALA A 15 4.13 -12.18 -2.15
N TYR A 16 4.46 -10.96 -1.74
CA TYR A 16 3.94 -10.35 -0.51
C TYR A 16 2.74 -9.43 -0.77
N GLY A 17 2.67 -8.87 -1.97
CA GLY A 17 1.57 -8.06 -2.48
C GLY A 17 1.47 -8.22 -4.00
N LEU A 18 0.29 -7.95 -4.54
CA LEU A 18 0.01 -7.89 -5.96
C LEU A 18 -0.96 -6.75 -6.23
N SER A 19 -0.68 -5.95 -7.25
CA SER A 19 -1.57 -4.91 -7.74
C SER A 19 -2.05 -5.23 -9.15
N SER A 20 -3.33 -5.00 -9.39
CA SER A 20 -3.99 -5.20 -10.69
C SER A 20 -4.43 -3.86 -11.27
N SER A 21 -4.40 -3.74 -12.60
CA SER A 21 -4.75 -2.51 -13.31
C SER A 21 -6.21 -2.07 -13.12
N ASP A 22 -7.08 -2.95 -12.64
CA ASP A 22 -8.47 -2.67 -12.26
C ASP A 22 -8.62 -2.01 -10.86
N GLY A 23 -7.50 -1.74 -10.18
CA GLY A 23 -7.50 -1.09 -8.87
C GLY A 23 -7.62 -2.05 -7.69
N ILE A 24 -7.47 -3.36 -7.90
CA ILE A 24 -7.42 -4.35 -6.83
C ILE A 24 -5.97 -4.51 -6.35
N ILE A 25 -5.78 -4.46 -5.03
CA ILE A 25 -4.52 -4.81 -4.36
C ILE A 25 -4.78 -6.02 -3.48
N GLU A 26 -3.95 -7.03 -3.62
CA GLU A 26 -3.94 -8.23 -2.78
C GLU A 26 -2.69 -8.21 -1.90
N ILE A 27 -2.84 -8.44 -0.58
CA ILE A 27 -1.72 -8.44 0.38
C ILE A 27 -1.73 -9.76 1.14
N ASP A 28 -0.53 -10.33 1.36
CA ASP A 28 -0.42 -11.52 2.21
C ASP A 28 -0.89 -11.21 3.64
N GLU A 29 -1.98 -11.89 4.04
CA GLU A 29 -2.65 -11.69 5.33
C GLU A 29 -1.75 -11.92 6.56
N ARG A 30 -0.63 -12.64 6.38
CA ARG A 30 0.33 -12.98 7.44
C ARG A 30 1.27 -11.83 7.75
N LEU A 31 1.40 -10.85 6.85
CA LEU A 31 2.23 -9.67 7.08
C LEU A 31 1.65 -8.82 8.22
N LYS A 32 2.54 -8.32 9.08
CA LYS A 32 2.21 -7.44 10.21
C LYS A 32 3.20 -6.28 10.32
N GLY A 33 2.81 -5.27 11.10
CA GLY A 33 3.66 -4.16 11.49
C GLY A 33 4.28 -3.41 10.29
N LYS A 34 5.55 -3.05 10.42
CA LYS A 34 6.27 -2.21 9.45
C LYS A 34 6.32 -2.83 8.05
N LYS A 35 6.47 -4.15 7.94
CA LYS A 35 6.53 -4.82 6.64
C LYS A 35 5.17 -4.80 5.93
N MET A 36 4.07 -4.97 6.67
CA MET A 36 2.73 -4.83 6.09
C MET A 36 2.50 -3.42 5.55
N MET A 37 2.90 -2.39 6.30
CA MET A 37 2.85 -0.99 5.86
C MET A 37 3.66 -0.76 4.58
N GLU A 38 4.89 -1.29 4.51
CA GLU A 38 5.75 -1.18 3.34
C GLU A 38 5.09 -1.75 2.08
N ILE A 39 4.57 -2.98 2.18
CA ILE A 39 3.93 -3.66 1.04
C ILE A 39 2.65 -2.94 0.63
N LEU A 40 1.84 -2.49 1.59
CA LEU A 40 0.65 -1.70 1.29
C LEU A 40 0.99 -0.43 0.49
N ILE A 41 1.99 0.34 0.95
CA ILE A 41 2.41 1.56 0.26
C ILE A 41 3.00 1.23 -1.11
N HIS A 42 3.78 0.16 -1.21
CA HIS A 42 4.39 -0.30 -2.46
C HIS A 42 3.34 -0.61 -3.54
N GLU A 43 2.34 -1.43 -3.22
CA GLU A 43 1.28 -1.77 -4.18
C GLU A 43 0.39 -0.58 -4.54
N VAL A 44 0.13 0.33 -3.59
CA VAL A 44 -0.62 1.56 -3.87
C VAL A 44 0.17 2.44 -4.85
N LEU A 45 1.48 2.55 -4.69
CA LEU A 45 2.32 3.33 -5.60
C LEU A 45 2.37 2.75 -7.01
N HIS A 46 2.32 1.43 -7.18
CA HIS A 46 2.18 0.84 -8.53
C HIS A 46 0.94 1.35 -9.26
N LEU A 47 -0.19 1.50 -8.56
CA LEU A 47 -1.43 2.02 -9.14
C LEU A 47 -1.41 3.53 -9.37
N LEU A 48 -0.83 4.29 -8.44
CA LEU A 48 -0.76 5.76 -8.54
C LEU A 48 0.31 6.25 -9.54
N ASN A 49 1.36 5.46 -9.75
CA ASN A 49 2.50 5.81 -10.59
C ASN A 49 2.81 4.69 -11.62
N PRO A 50 1.89 4.36 -12.54
CA PRO A 50 2.03 3.21 -13.45
C PRO A 50 3.19 3.34 -14.46
N LYS A 51 3.81 4.52 -14.56
CA LYS A 51 4.97 4.78 -15.44
C LYS A 51 6.32 4.66 -14.71
N ASP A 52 6.31 4.57 -13.39
CA ASP A 52 7.53 4.43 -12.61
C ASP A 52 8.06 2.99 -12.69
N ASP A 53 9.38 2.84 -12.69
CA ASP A 53 10.01 1.53 -12.62
C ASP A 53 9.99 0.95 -11.19
N GLU A 54 10.19 -0.37 -11.09
CA GLU A 54 10.21 -1.12 -9.82
C GLU A 54 11.15 -0.49 -8.78
N LYS A 55 12.35 -0.07 -9.22
CA LYS A 55 13.37 0.51 -8.34
C LYS A 55 12.89 1.84 -7.74
N THR A 56 12.20 2.65 -8.53
CA THR A 56 11.61 3.93 -8.08
C THR A 56 10.49 3.69 -7.09
N ILE A 57 9.61 2.72 -7.36
CA ILE A 57 8.52 2.34 -6.45
C ILE A 57 9.09 1.85 -5.12
N ILE A 58 10.07 0.94 -5.11
CA ILE A 58 10.75 0.47 -3.89
C ILE A 58 11.35 1.65 -3.10
N ARG A 59 12.06 2.57 -3.78
CA ARG A 59 12.68 3.71 -3.09
C ARG A 59 11.64 4.60 -2.41
N LYS A 60 10.52 4.87 -3.10
CA LYS A 60 9.42 5.69 -2.58
C LYS A 60 8.71 4.99 -1.42
N SER A 61 8.35 3.71 -1.58
CA SER A 61 7.62 2.95 -0.56
C SER A 61 8.44 2.80 0.73
N VAL A 62 9.73 2.49 0.61
CA VAL A 62 10.62 2.37 1.78
C VAL A 62 10.81 3.72 2.48
N THR A 63 10.98 4.81 1.72
CA THR A 63 11.12 6.16 2.29
C THR A 63 9.87 6.56 3.07
N LEU A 64 8.69 6.43 2.46
CA LEU A 64 7.41 6.73 3.13
C LEU A 64 7.20 5.86 4.36
N THR A 65 7.46 4.56 4.26
CA THR A 65 7.36 3.64 5.40
C THR A 65 8.26 4.07 6.55
N LYS A 66 9.50 4.48 6.28
CA LYS A 66 10.43 4.94 7.34
C LYS A 66 9.90 6.18 8.05
N VAL A 67 9.41 7.16 7.29
CA VAL A 67 8.85 8.41 7.84
C VAL A 67 7.60 8.11 8.67
N LEU A 68 6.58 7.49 8.08
CA LEU A 68 5.32 7.18 8.77
C LEU A 68 5.54 6.28 9.99
N TRP A 69 6.44 5.30 9.89
CA TRP A 69 6.73 4.43 11.02
C TRP A 69 7.37 5.19 12.19
N LYS A 70 8.29 6.13 11.88
CA LYS A 70 8.96 6.99 12.86
C LYS A 70 7.98 7.96 13.54
N GLU A 71 7.06 8.53 12.78
CA GLU A 71 5.99 9.41 13.30
C GLU A 71 4.90 8.64 14.05
N GLY A 72 5.02 7.32 14.20
CA GLY A 72 4.12 6.53 15.03
C GLY A 72 2.82 6.07 14.34
N TYR A 73 2.65 6.31 13.04
CA TYR A 73 1.45 5.86 12.31
C TYR A 73 1.30 4.34 12.34
N ARG A 74 0.17 3.84 12.81
CA ARG A 74 -0.18 2.41 12.81
C ARG A 74 -1.66 2.28 12.41
N LYS A 75 -2.03 1.14 11.84
CA LYS A 75 -3.42 0.82 11.56
C LYS A 75 -4.10 0.39 12.87
N ILE A 76 -4.72 1.34 13.57
CA ILE A 76 -5.43 1.11 14.85
C ILE A 76 -6.77 1.83 14.93
N ASP A 77 -7.01 2.82 14.08
CA ASP A 77 -8.19 3.69 14.06
C ASP A 77 -8.84 3.65 12.66
N ASP A 78 -10.16 3.60 12.61
CA ASP A 78 -10.99 3.58 11.41
C ASP A 78 -12.02 4.74 11.37
N THR A 79 -11.85 5.76 12.22
CA THR A 79 -12.68 6.98 12.26
C THR A 79 -12.65 7.73 10.92
N ILE A 80 -13.81 8.23 10.47
CA ILE A 80 -14.00 8.90 9.16
C ILE A 80 -14.72 10.25 9.31
N ASP A 81 -14.51 10.92 10.45
CA ASP A 81 -15.28 12.13 10.83
C ASP A 81 -15.02 13.34 9.92
N LEU A 82 -13.84 13.39 9.28
CA LEU A 82 -13.44 14.46 8.38
C LEU A 82 -13.27 13.93 6.96
N PRO A 83 -13.80 14.62 5.94
CA PRO A 83 -13.59 14.21 4.55
C PRO A 83 -12.12 14.37 4.18
N LEU A 84 -11.65 13.52 3.27
CA LEU A 84 -10.37 13.73 2.61
C LEU A 84 -10.42 15.02 1.78
N GLN A 85 -9.25 15.59 1.53
CA GLN A 85 -9.11 16.69 0.58
C GLN A 85 -9.61 16.27 -0.80
N ASP A 86 -10.13 17.24 -1.58
CA ASP A 86 -10.48 17.01 -2.97
C ASP A 86 -9.21 16.67 -3.77
N GLY A 87 -9.14 15.43 -4.22
CA GLY A 87 -8.06 14.89 -5.03
C GLY A 87 -8.42 14.75 -6.51
N SER A 88 -9.54 15.33 -6.96
CA SER A 88 -9.83 15.46 -8.39
C SER A 88 -8.92 16.55 -8.98
N ILE A 89 -7.93 16.12 -9.76
CA ILE A 89 -7.09 16.98 -10.60
C ILE A 89 -7.71 17.01 -12.00
#